data_AF-A0A3S4HAV6-F1
#
_entry.id   AF-A0A3S4HAV6-F1
#
_cell.length_a   1.000
_cell.length_b   1.000
_cell.length_c   1.000
_cell.angle_alpha   90.00
_cell.angle_beta   90.00
_cell.angle_gamma   90.00
#
_symmetry.space_group_name_H-M   'P 1'
#
loop_
_entity.id
_entity.type
_entity.pdbx_description
1 polymer ?
#
loop_
_entity_poly.entity_id
_entity_poly.type
_entity_poly.pdbx_seq_one_letter_code
_entity_poly.pdbx_strand_id
1 'polypeptide(L)' 'MDMVDLILTVCLIANPDNCREEHLYFESRGSLFQCMMLAPTEIAKWSQEHPKLRVKRWRCAFPNKDRTI' A
#
# COMPACT_ATOMS: atom_id res chain seq x y z
N MET A 1 -9.19 1.37 -17.03
CA MET A 1 -7.96 1.00 -16.30
C MET A 1 -8.39 0.55 -14.94
N ASP A 2 -8.33 -0.75 -14.69
CA ASP A 2 -8.78 -1.31 -13.42
C ASP A 2 -7.62 -1.21 -12.42
N MET A 3 -7.72 -0.19 -11.56
CA MET A 3 -6.75 0.06 -10.50
C MET A 3 -7.04 -0.83 -9.30
N VAL A 4 -6.01 -1.09 -8.51
CA VAL A 4 -6.10 -1.73 -7.18
C VAL A 4 -5.53 -0.76 -6.14
N ASP A 5 -5.99 -0.91 -4.91
CA ASP A 5 -5.50 -0.17 -3.76
C ASP A 5 -4.67 -1.12 -2.88
N LEU A 6 -3.37 -0.86 -2.80
CA LEU A 6 -2.47 -1.52 -1.86
C LEU A 6 -2.35 -0.69 -0.59
N ILE A 7 -3.06 -1.13 0.43
CA ILE A 7 -3.14 -0.47 1.72
C ILE A 7 -2.01 -1.00 2.60
N LEU A 8 -1.10 -0.12 2.99
CA LEU A 8 0.02 -0.39 3.87
C LEU A 8 -0.26 0.18 5.25
N THR A 9 -0.14 -0.63 6.29
CA THR A 9 -0.02 -0.14 7.66
C THR A 9 1.44 0.12 7.95
N VAL A 10 1.81 1.38 8.10
CA VAL A 10 3.19 1.83 8.31
C VAL A 10 3.32 2.51 9.65
N CYS A 11 4.45 2.32 10.33
CA CYS A 11 4.73 2.99 11.60
C CYS A 11 6.06 3.73 11.53
N LEU A 12 6.20 4.81 12.29
CA LEU A 12 7.47 5.52 12.41
C LEU A 12 8.52 4.64 13.09
N ILE A 13 9.72 4.57 12.52
CA ILE A 13 10.84 3.83 13.13
C ILE A 13 11.24 4.46 14.47
N ALA A 14 11.21 5.80 14.54
CA ALA A 14 11.52 6.55 15.76
C ALA A 14 10.42 6.47 16.82
N ASN A 15 9.18 6.14 16.44
CA ASN A 15 8.06 6.00 17.37
C ASN A 15 7.10 4.89 16.87
N PRO A 16 7.29 3.64 17.30
CA PRO A 16 6.51 2.49 16.85
C PRO A 16 5.02 2.55 17.16
N ASP A 17 4.58 3.41 18.08
CA ASP A 17 3.17 3.59 18.43
C ASP A 17 2.43 4.50 17.43
N ASN A 18 3.19 5.27 16.63
CA ASN A 18 2.63 6.13 15.61
C ASN A 18 2.55 5.39 14.27
N CYS A 19 1.41 4.72 14.06
CA CYS A 19 1.09 4.00 12.84
C CYS A 19 -0.01 4.69 12.04
N ARG A 20 0.06 4.59 10.71
CA ARG A 20 -0.95 5.12 9.78
C ARG A 20 -1.13 4.19 8.58
N GLU A 21 -2.23 4.37 7.87
CA GLU A 21 -2.48 3.69 6.60
C GLU A 21 -1.97 4.56 5.44
N GLU A 22 -1.23 3.94 4.53
CA GLU A 22 -0.77 4.52 3.26
C GLU A 22 -1.41 3.74 2.12
N HIS A 23 -1.93 4.46 1.13
CA HIS A 23 -2.65 3.87 0.00
C HIS A 23 -1.82 4.01 -1.27
N LEU A 24 -1.38 2.88 -1.83
CA LEU A 24 -0.64 2.83 -3.08
C LEU A 24 -1.56 2.35 -4.19
N TYR A 25 -1.95 3.27 -5.05
CA TYR A 25 -2.78 2.97 -6.22
C TYR A 25 -1.89 2.63 -7.41
N PHE A 26 -2.08 1.43 -7.97
CA PHE A 26 -1.40 1.03 -9.20
C PHE A 26 -2.30 0.21 -10.10
N GLU A 27 -1.91 0.13 -11.38
CA GLU A 27 -2.63 -0.66 -12.36
C GLU A 27 -2.32 -2.15 -12.20
N SER A 28 -3.35 -2.93 -11.88
CA SER A 28 -3.23 -4.39 -11.75
C SER A 28 -4.25 -5.13 -12.62
N ARG A 29 -4.70 -4.48 -13.70
CA ARG A 29 -5.76 -4.99 -14.60
C ARG A 29 -6.97 -5.54 -13.83
N GLY A 30 -7.28 -4.94 -12.67
CA GLY A 30 -8.47 -5.29 -11.89
C GLY A 30 -8.41 -6.63 -11.16
N SER A 31 -7.22 -7.21 -10.98
CA SER A 31 -7.05 -8.48 -10.29
C SER A 31 -6.38 -8.31 -8.93
N LEU A 32 -7.07 -8.70 -7.85
CA LEU A 32 -6.49 -8.77 -6.51
C LEU A 32 -5.34 -9.77 -6.44
N PHE A 33 -5.42 -10.86 -7.20
CA PHE A 33 -4.34 -11.85 -7.28
C PHE A 33 -3.07 -11.20 -7.86
N GLN A 34 -3.23 -10.44 -8.94
CA GLN A 34 -2.11 -9.73 -9.56
C GLN A 34 -1.57 -8.63 -8.63
N CYS A 35 -2.44 -7.96 -7.85
CA CYS A 35 -2.01 -7.04 -6.81
C CYS A 35 -1.12 -7.74 -5.78
N MET A 36 -1.49 -8.91 -5.29
CA MET A 36 -0.69 -9.65 -4.31
C MET A 36 0.69 -10.06 -4.87
N MET A 37 0.77 -10.37 -6.16
CA MET A 37 2.04 -10.70 -6.82
C MET A 37 2.95 -9.48 -6.99
N LEU A 38 2.37 -8.30 -7.26
CA LEU A 38 3.11 -7.04 -7.44
C LEU A 38 3.41 -6.31 -6.13
N ALA A 39 2.62 -6.54 -5.08
CA ALA A 39 2.68 -5.81 -3.82
C ALA A 39 4.07 -5.83 -3.16
N PRO A 40 4.81 -6.96 -3.06
CA PRO A 40 6.14 -6.96 -2.45
C PRO A 40 7.12 -6.04 -3.16
N THR A 41 7.05 -5.96 -4.49
CA THR A 41 7.91 -5.09 -5.30
C THR A 41 7.55 -3.61 -5.10
N GLU A 42 6.27 -3.27 -5.11
CA GLU A 42 5.82 -1.89 -4.87
C GLU A 42 6.11 -1.44 -3.42
N ILE A 43 5.95 -2.33 -2.44
CA ILE A 43 6.32 -2.10 -1.04
C ILE A 43 7.82 -1.82 -0.90
N ALA A 44 8.66 -2.57 -1.62
CA ALA A 44 10.11 -2.38 -1.57
C ALA A 44 10.51 -1.00 -2.11
N LYS A 45 9.96 -0.59 -3.26
CA LYS A 45 10.17 0.75 -3.83
C LYS A 45 9.71 1.84 -2.86
N TRP A 46 8.48 1.74 -2.36
CA TRP A 46 7.93 2.70 -1.42
C TRP A 46 8.77 2.82 -0.14
N SER A 47 9.27 1.70 0.38
CA SER A 47 10.11 1.67 1.59
C SER A 47 11.46 2.37 1.38
N GLN A 48 12.01 2.32 0.16
CA GLN A 48 13.24 3.06 -0.18
C GLN A 48 13.01 4.57 -0.19
N GLU A 49 11.84 5.01 -0.64
CA GLU A 49 11.43 6.43 -0.62
C GLU A 49 11.11 6.91 0.80
N HIS A 50 10.71 6.01 1.69
CA HIS A 50 10.24 6.31 3.05
C HIS A 50 11.11 5.65 4.15
N PRO A 51 12.41 5.99 4.25
CA PRO A 51 13.34 5.29 5.13
C PRO A 51 13.05 5.47 6.63
N LYS A 52 12.19 6.43 7.01
CA LYS A 52 11.77 6.67 8.40
C LYS A 52 10.54 5.86 8.81
N LEU A 53 9.89 5.20 7.86
CA LEU A 53 8.68 4.42 8.06
C LEU A 53 8.98 2.94 7.87
N ARG A 54 8.28 2.10 8.63
CA ARG A 54 8.36 0.65 8.52
C ARG A 54 6.98 0.08 8.24
N VAL A 55 6.87 -0.74 7.20
CA VAL A 55 5.66 -1.49 6.87
C VAL A 55 5.46 -2.62 7.88
N LYS A 56 4.32 -2.63 8.57
CA LYS A 56 3.91 -3.64 9.55
C LYS A 56 2.97 -4.68 8.94
N ARG A 57 2.06 -4.23 8.09
CA ARG A 57 1.04 -5.06 7.43
C ARG A 57 0.72 -4.44 6.07
N TRP A 58 0.26 -5.25 5.15
CA TRP A 58 -0.28 -4.79 3.87
C TRP A 58 -1.47 -5.65 3.46
N ARG A 59 -2.34 -5.08 2.62
CA ARG A 59 -3.44 -5.81 1.98
C ARG A 59 -3.78 -5.18 0.63
N CYS A 60 -4.18 -6.02 -0.31
CA CYS A 60 -4.77 -5.58 -1.57
C CYS A 60 -6.28 -5.45 -1.39
N ALA A 61 -6.83 -4.32 -1.83
CA ALA A 61 -8.25 -4.07 -1.91
C ALA A 61 -8.59 -3.52 -3.29
N PHE A 62 -9.85 -3.64 -3.68
CA PHE A 62 -10.36 -2.83 -4.79
C PHE A 62 -10.47 -1.38 -4.32
N PRO A 63 -10.19 -0.39 -5.18
CA PRO A 63 -10.33 1.01 -4.82
C PRO A 63 -11.77 1.24 -4.37
N ASN A 64 -11.91 1.65 -3.11
CA ASN A 64 -13.23 1.91 -2.55
C ASN A 64 -13.79 3.15 -3.27
N LYS A 65 -14.91 3.00 -3.98
CA LYS A 65 -15.57 4.08 -4.75
C LYS A 65 -16.09 5.25 -3.87
N ASP A 66 -15.92 5.16 -2.55
CA ASP A 66 -16.43 6.12 -1.56
C ASP A 66 -15.48 7.26 -1.23
N ARG A 67 -14.28 7.33 -1.83
CA ARG A 67 -13.52 8.59 -1.85
C ARG A 67 -13.90 9.34 -3.11
N THR A 68 -15.02 10.05 -3.03
CA THR A 68 -15.36 11.12 -3.97
C THR A 68 -14.15 12.05 -4.06
N ILE A 69 -13.59 12.12 -5.26
CA ILE A 69 -12.53 13.04 -5.65
C ILE A 69 -13.07 14.47 -5.54
#